data_AF-A0A7Y7PN05-F1
#
_entry.id   AF-A0A7Y7PN05-F1
#
_cell.length_a   1.000
_cell.length_b   1.000
_cell.length_c   1.000
_cell.angle_alpha   90.00
_cell.angle_beta   90.00
_cell.angle_gamma   90.00
#
_symmetry.space_group_name_H-M   'P 1'
#
loop_
_entity.id
_entity.type
_entity.pdbx_description
1 polymer ?
#
loop_
_entity_poly.entity_id
_entity_poly.type
_entity_poly.pdbx_seq_one_letter_code
_entity_poly.pdbx_strand_id
1 'polypeptide(L)'
;MSRVTNLMIAFNSSEDSKGVIEQLRKFTYRNLPFNITSVKDEKLPESWYGGTKYLECNILLGAFNHFEIKPLVEYMRQMTWDSPECVQLIIKEEWDVRFRIVEVFPEEQ
;
A
#
# COMPACT_ATOMS: atom_id res chain seq x y z
N MET A 1 -3.28 6.22 24.13
CA MET A 1 -2.08 6.53 23.33
C MET A 1 -2.34 6.03 21.91
N SER A 2 -2.04 6.84 20.90
CA SER A 2 -2.37 6.54 19.50
C SER A 2 -1.25 5.71 18.88
N ARG A 3 -1.44 4.40 18.66
CA ARG A 3 -0.42 3.56 18.00
C ARG A 3 -0.51 3.75 16.50
N VAL A 4 0.37 4.55 15.93
CA VAL A 4 0.38 4.86 14.48
C VAL A 4 1.13 3.77 13.70
N THR A 5 0.57 3.37 12.57
CA THR A 5 1.20 2.50 11.57
C THR A 5 1.27 3.25 10.25
N ASN A 6 2.49 3.51 9.78
CA ASN A 6 2.74 4.05 8.43
C ASN A 6 2.79 2.88 7.46
N LEU A 7 2.14 3.04 6.31
CA LEU A 7 1.95 1.99 5.34
C LEU A 7 2.24 2.52 3.95
N MET A 8 2.99 1.73 3.19
CA MET A 8 3.29 1.94 1.79
C MET A 8 3.03 0.65 1.03
N ILE A 9 2.27 0.72 -0.05
CA ILE A 9 2.08 -0.38 -1.00
C ILE A 9 2.76 0.03 -2.29
N ALA A 10 3.75 -0.75 -2.71
CA ALA A 10 4.40 -0.58 -4.00
C ALA A 10 4.05 -1.78 -4.90
N PHE A 11 3.76 -1.51 -6.16
CA PHE A 11 3.50 -2.54 -7.17
C PHE A 11 3.91 -2.04 -8.57
N ASN A 12 3.94 -2.98 -9.53
CA ASN A 12 4.41 -2.74 -10.89
C ASN A 12 3.60 -1.61 -11.56
N SER A 13 4.26 -0.82 -12.43
CA SER A 13 3.61 0.21 -13.22
C SER A 13 2.68 -0.34 -14.31
N SER A 14 2.84 -1.61 -14.71
CA SER A 14 1.97 -2.28 -15.69
C SER A 14 0.58 -2.62 -15.15
N GLU A 15 0.42 -2.74 -13.83
CA GLU A 15 -0.86 -3.04 -13.17
C GLU A 15 -1.89 -1.92 -13.39
N ASP A 16 -3.17 -2.27 -13.47
CA ASP A 16 -4.26 -1.29 -13.42
C ASP A 16 -4.36 -0.66 -12.02
N SER A 17 -3.60 0.42 -11.83
CA SER A 17 -3.57 1.15 -10.56
C SER A 17 -4.95 1.61 -10.08
N LYS A 18 -5.88 1.95 -10.99
CA LYS A 18 -7.23 2.39 -10.61
C LYS A 18 -8.03 1.21 -10.08
N GLY A 19 -8.04 0.09 -10.80
CA GLY A 19 -8.69 -1.15 -10.37
C GLY A 19 -8.14 -1.68 -9.04
N VAL A 20 -6.81 -1.65 -8.85
CA VAL A 20 -6.18 -2.03 -7.57
C VAL A 20 -6.63 -1.14 -6.42
N ILE A 21 -6.65 0.19 -6.60
CA ILE A 21 -7.11 1.14 -5.57
C ILE A 21 -8.60 0.92 -5.25
N GLU A 22 -9.44 0.67 -6.25
CA GLU A 22 -10.86 0.38 -6.05
C GLU A 22 -11.08 -0.93 -5.27
N GLN A 23 -10.29 -1.97 -5.56
CA GLN A 23 -10.29 -3.21 -4.78
C GLN A 23 -9.84 -2.96 -3.33
N LEU A 24 -8.76 -2.20 -3.11
CA LEU A 24 -8.28 -1.85 -1.77
C LEU A 24 -9.30 -1.04 -0.97
N ARG A 25 -10.03 -0.11 -1.59
CA ARG A 25 -11.07 0.69 -0.91
C ARG A 25 -12.24 -0.14 -0.40
N LYS A 26 -12.46 -1.34 -0.93
CA LYS A 26 -13.47 -2.29 -0.42
C LYS A 26 -13.02 -2.98 0.87
N PHE A 27 -11.73 -2.94 1.20
CA PHE A 27 -11.25 -3.43 2.48
C PHE A 27 -11.79 -2.54 3.62
N THR A 28 -12.42 -3.16 4.60
CA THR A 28 -12.87 -2.48 5.82
C THR A 28 -12.13 -3.05 7.01
N TYR A 29 -11.58 -2.18 7.86
CA TYR A 29 -10.89 -2.59 9.06
C TYR A 29 -11.63 -2.07 10.29
N ARG A 30 -12.12 -2.98 11.15
CA ARG A 30 -12.91 -2.64 12.35
C ARG A 30 -14.08 -1.70 12.06
N ASN A 31 -14.81 -1.95 10.96
CA ASN A 31 -15.92 -1.13 10.46
C ASN A 31 -15.54 0.30 10.03
N LEU A 32 -14.25 0.58 9.86
CA LEU A 32 -13.77 1.84 9.29
C LEU A 32 -13.31 1.64 7.84
N PRO A 33 -13.53 2.65 6.97
CA PRO A 33 -13.05 2.59 5.61
C PRO A 33 -11.52 2.61 5.57
N PHE A 34 -10.94 1.76 4.73
CA PHE A 34 -9.51 1.79 4.44
C PHE A 34 -9.24 2.80 3.32
N ASN A 35 -8.58 3.91 3.68
CA ASN A 35 -8.22 4.97 2.74
C ASN A 35 -6.70 5.02 2.58
N ILE A 36 -6.24 4.77 1.36
CA ILE A 36 -4.84 4.88 0.96
C ILE A 36 -4.76 5.73 -0.32
N THR A 37 -3.71 6.55 -0.43
CA THR A 37 -3.60 7.55 -1.50
C THR A 37 -2.43 7.22 -2.41
N SER A 38 -2.67 7.24 -3.73
CA SER A 38 -1.60 7.11 -4.71
C SER A 38 -0.75 8.37 -4.75
N VAL A 39 0.57 8.25 -4.90
CA VAL A 39 1.45 9.42 -5.16
C VAL A 39 1.17 10.08 -6.52
N LYS A 40 0.36 9.43 -7.38
CA LYS A 40 -0.12 9.92 -8.67
C LYS A 40 -1.59 10.39 -8.61
N ASP A 41 -2.18 10.53 -7.42
CA ASP A 41 -3.56 11.00 -7.28
C ASP A 41 -3.70 12.44 -7.84
N GLU A 42 -4.69 12.66 -8.70
CA GLU A 42 -4.93 13.94 -9.39
C GLU A 42 -5.26 15.10 -8.43
N LYS A 43 -5.63 14.79 -7.17
CA LYS A 43 -5.88 15.79 -6.13
C LYS A 43 -4.60 16.30 -5.47
N LEU A 44 -3.46 15.65 -5.71
CA LEU A 44 -2.17 16.07 -5.19
C LEU A 44 -1.51 17.06 -6.15
N PRO A 45 -0.58 17.90 -5.67
CA PRO A 45 0.24 18.73 -6.54
C PRO A 45 1.00 17.88 -7.57
N GLU A 46 1.20 18.42 -8.77
CA GLU A 46 2.09 17.79 -9.75
C GLU A 46 3.49 17.59 -9.15
N SER A 47 4.10 16.44 -9.46
CA SER A 47 5.41 16.07 -8.92
C SER A 47 5.45 16.09 -7.38
N TRP A 48 4.49 15.42 -6.74
CA TRP A 48 4.54 15.11 -5.30
C TRP A 48 5.65 14.09 -4.92
N TYR A 49 6.70 14.04 -5.74
CA TYR A 49 7.91 13.27 -5.67
C TYR A 49 9.01 14.00 -6.46
N GLY A 50 10.28 13.81 -6.09
CA GLY A 50 11.41 14.44 -6.78
C GLY A 50 11.94 13.63 -7.97
N GLY A 51 12.84 14.24 -8.75
CA GLY A 51 13.53 13.61 -9.88
C GLY A 51 13.39 14.38 -11.19
N THR A 52 13.95 13.83 -12.27
CA THR A 52 13.87 14.41 -13.62
C THR A 52 12.95 13.61 -14.56
N LYS A 53 12.31 12.55 -14.05
CA LYS A 53 11.48 11.60 -14.79
C LYS A 53 10.25 11.21 -13.97
N TYR A 54 9.25 10.66 -14.66
CA TYR A 54 8.06 10.08 -14.04
C TYR A 54 8.41 8.81 -13.27
N LEU A 55 7.72 8.56 -12.16
CA LEU A 55 7.86 7.31 -11.41
C LEU A 55 7.33 6.12 -12.21
N GLU A 56 8.22 5.17 -12.50
CA GLU A 56 7.93 3.91 -13.21
C GLU A 56 7.41 2.80 -12.27
N CYS A 57 6.75 3.18 -11.18
CA CYS A 57 6.07 2.29 -10.25
C CYS A 57 4.78 2.93 -9.73
N ASN A 58 3.92 2.12 -9.10
CA ASN A 58 2.76 2.59 -8.38
C ASN A 58 3.05 2.53 -6.88
N ILE A 59 2.89 3.67 -6.19
CA ILE A 59 3.11 3.78 -4.75
C ILE A 59 1.86 4.36 -4.12
N LEU A 60 1.31 3.65 -3.14
CA LEU A 60 0.19 4.08 -2.32
C LEU A 60 0.68 4.30 -0.89
N LEU A 61 0.26 5.39 -0.26
CA LEU A 61 0.69 5.80 1.08
C LEU A 61 -0.52 6.00 2.01
N GLY A 62 -0.35 5.61 3.28
CA GLY A 62 -1.34 5.81 4.32
C GLY A 62 -0.75 5.76 5.73
N ALA A 63 -1.44 6.37 6.68
CA ALA A 63 -1.10 6.30 8.10
C ALA A 63 -2.36 6.01 8.91
N PHE A 64 -2.31 4.98 9.75
CA PHE A 64 -3.48 4.43 10.43
C PHE A 64 -3.24 4.26 11.93
N ASN A 65 -4.28 4.52 12.73
CA ASN A 65 -4.25 4.27 14.17
C ASN A 65 -4.73 2.86 14.49
N HIS A 66 -4.00 2.16 15.36
CA HIS A 66 -4.36 0.82 15.86
C HIS A 66 -4.62 -0.21 14.74
N PHE A 67 -3.84 -0.12 13.65
CA PHE A 67 -4.01 -0.93 12.46
C PHE A 67 -3.17 -2.21 12.53
N GLU A 68 -3.82 -3.35 12.29
CA GLU A 68 -3.17 -4.65 12.24
C GLU A 68 -2.90 -5.03 10.78
N ILE A 69 -1.68 -5.46 10.50
CA ILE A 69 -1.22 -5.75 9.13
C ILE A 69 -1.80 -7.05 8.59
N LYS A 70 -1.98 -8.05 9.47
CA LYS A 70 -2.37 -9.40 9.06
C LYS A 70 -3.70 -9.43 8.27
N PRO A 71 -4.79 -8.79 8.72
CA PRO A 71 -6.04 -8.74 7.95
C PRO A 71 -5.89 -8.09 6.57
N LEU A 72 -5.04 -7.06 6.44
CA LEU A 72 -4.77 -6.44 5.15
C LEU A 72 -4.03 -7.39 4.21
N VAL A 73 -3.00 -8.08 4.71
CA VAL A 73 -2.24 -9.06 3.90
C VAL A 73 -3.16 -10.18 3.41
N GLU A 74 -4.01 -10.71 4.29
CA GLU A 74 -4.99 -11.74 3.93
C GLU A 74 -5.98 -11.26 2.87
N TYR A 75 -6.43 -10.00 2.96
CA TYR A 75 -7.28 -9.40 1.96
C TYR A 75 -6.56 -9.18 0.62
N MET A 76 -5.34 -8.65 0.65
CA MET A 76 -4.52 -8.42 -0.55
C MET A 76 -4.26 -9.72 -1.31
N ARG A 77 -4.10 -10.85 -0.62
CA ARG A 77 -3.97 -12.18 -1.25
C ARG A 77 -5.22 -12.65 -2.00
N GLN A 78 -6.39 -12.09 -1.70
CA GLN A 78 -7.66 -12.43 -2.36
C GLN A 78 -7.99 -11.47 -3.52
N MET A 79 -7.26 -10.37 -3.64
CA MET A 79 -7.41 -9.43 -4.75
C MET A 79 -6.86 -10.04 -6.04
N THR A 80 -7.32 -9.50 -7.17
CA THR A 80 -6.72 -9.80 -8.47
C THR A 80 -5.52 -8.89 -8.69
N TRP A 81 -4.36 -9.51 -8.94
CA TRP A 81 -3.09 -8.88 -9.30
C TRP A 81 -2.58 -9.50 -10.60
N ASP A 82 -2.06 -8.67 -11.51
CA ASP A 82 -1.43 -9.14 -12.75
C ASP A 82 -0.02 -9.69 -12.49
N SER A 83 0.69 -9.13 -11.50
CA SER A 83 2.07 -9.48 -11.13
C SER A 83 2.21 -9.49 -9.59
N PRO A 84 1.60 -10.47 -8.89
CA PRO A 84 1.61 -10.54 -7.42
C PRO A 84 3.00 -10.54 -6.80
N GLU A 85 4.00 -11.13 -7.47
CA GLU A 85 5.40 -11.15 -7.07
C GLU A 85 6.05 -9.75 -7.00
N CYS A 86 5.47 -8.77 -7.70
CA CYS A 86 5.93 -7.39 -7.66
C CYS A 86 5.28 -6.57 -6.52
N VAL A 87 4.36 -7.16 -5.75
CA VAL A 87 3.61 -6.45 -4.70
C VAL A 87 4.41 -6.43 -3.40
N GLN A 88 4.77 -5.23 -2.97
CA GLN A 88 5.49 -5.01 -1.72
C GLN A 88 4.63 -4.21 -0.74
N LEU A 89 4.44 -4.75 0.46
CA LEU A 89 3.87 -4.03 1.58
C LEU A 89 4.98 -3.59 2.52
N ILE A 90 5.21 -2.29 2.62
CA ILE A 90 6.24 -1.68 3.46
C ILE A 90 5.55 -0.98 4.63
N ILE A 91 5.99 -1.26 5.84
CA ILE A 91 5.36 -0.68 7.04
C ILE A 91 6.39 -0.11 8.01
N LYS A 92 5.93 0.82 8.84
CA LYS A 92 6.65 1.29 10.03
C LYS A 92 5.66 1.62 11.13
N GLU A 93 5.72 0.87 12.22
CA GLU A 93 4.95 1.16 13.43
C GLU A 93 5.60 2.29 14.25
N GLU A 94 4.85 2.82 15.22
CA GLU A 94 5.24 3.96 16.07
C GLU A 94 6.65 3.79 16.68
N TRP A 95 6.93 2.62 17.24
CA TRP A 95 8.18 2.31 17.94
C TRP A 95 9.24 1.66 17.06
N ASP A 96 8.93 1.40 15.78
CA ASP A 96 9.91 0.85 14.85
C ASP A 96 10.99 1.89 14.55
N VAL A 97 12.25 1.45 14.55
CA VAL A 97 13.39 2.31 14.18
C VAL A 97 13.44 2.55 12.66
N ARG A 98 13.01 1.57 11.87
CA ARG A 98 13.08 1.58 10.40
C ARG A 98 11.86 0.91 9.79
N PHE A 99 11.61 1.18 8.52
CA PHE A 99 10.62 0.43 7.74
C PHE A 99 11.04 -1.04 7.59
N ARG A 100 10.05 -1.91 7.47
CA ARG A 100 10.22 -3.32 7.12
C ARG A 100 9.29 -3.71 5.98
N ILE A 101 9.74 -4.65 5.16
CA ILE A 101 8.93 -5.28 4.11
C ILE A 101 8.12 -6.42 4.74
N VAL A 102 6.87 -6.54 4.33
CA VAL A 102 5.96 -7.63 4.67
C VAL A 102 5.65 -8.36 3.37
N GLU A 103 6.07 -9.62 3.31
CA GLU A 103 5.79 -10.50 2.18
C GLU A 103 4.28 -10.73 2.05
N VAL A 104 3.68 -10.18 0.99
CA VAL A 104 2.28 -10.42 0.68
C VAL A 104 2.14 -11.76 0.00
N PHE A 105 2.99 -12.07 -0.98
CA PHE A 105 3.01 -13.33 -1.71
C PHE A 105 4.38 -13.98 -1.50
N PRO A 106 4.48 -15.02 -0.65
CA PRO A 106 5.76 -15.70 -0.47
C PRO A 106 6.16 -16.39 -1.77
N GLU A 107 7.43 -16.29 -2.16
CA GLU A 107 8.00 -17.13 -3.21
C GLU A 107 7.80 -18.61 -2.81
N GLU A 108 7.23 -19.43 -3.70
CA GLU A 108 7.20 -20.88 -3.50
C GLU A 108 8.66 -21.35 -3.43
N GLN A 109 9.06 -21.93 -2.28
CA GLN A 109 10.38 -22.53 -2.08
C GLN A 109 10.50 -23.88 -2.78
#